data_AF-A0A8J6WE27-F1
#
_entry.id   AF-A0A8J6WE27-F1
#
_cell.length_a   1.000
_cell.length_b   1.000
_cell.length_c   1.000
_cell.angle_alpha   90.00
_cell.angle_beta   90.00
_cell.angle_gamma   90.00
#
_symmetry.space_group_name_H-M   'P 1'
#
loop_
_entity.id
_entity.type
_entity.pdbx_description
1 polymer ?
#
loop_
_entity_poly.entity_id
_entity_poly.type
_entity_poly.pdbx_seq_one_letter_code
_entity_poly.pdbx_strand_id
1 'polypeptide(L)'
;MHHLWRALRLTVLALLLGCLLLLALAEPALASIHTYHEQPGQTTYRSRQSLRDQNDLAWQATVFKRYIEGTLQGTYLRLVGFPGRGITDHNRDLAIETGTSAQWQVPHQLDPQTQALPDSVAQYSIDAVLADLQRPIPLTLRVPLRGGGTAQLVAAPYVVEEWLQVYAMAEAVSMAD
;
A
#
# COMPACT_ATOMS: atom_id res chain seq x y z
N MET A 1 -32.14 43.88 -22.79
CA MET A 1 -31.90 43.16 -21.52
C MET A 1 -31.98 41.64 -21.64
N HIS A 2 -32.93 41.07 -22.40
CA HIS A 2 -33.04 39.61 -22.59
C HIS A 2 -31.84 38.93 -23.29
N HIS A 3 -31.15 39.61 -24.22
CA HIS A 3 -29.96 39.06 -24.89
C HIS A 3 -28.76 38.93 -23.95
N LEU A 4 -28.59 39.88 -23.01
CA LEU A 4 -27.53 39.85 -21.99
C LEU A 4 -27.72 38.69 -21.00
N TRP A 5 -28.97 38.41 -20.61
CA TRP A 5 -29.31 37.29 -19.74
C TRP A 5 -29.15 35.92 -20.43
N ARG A 6 -29.45 35.83 -21.73
CA ARG A 6 -29.21 34.61 -22.51
C ARG A 6 -27.71 34.34 -22.66
N ALA A 7 -26.92 35.39 -22.97
CA ALA A 7 -25.47 35.27 -23.07
C ALA A 7 -24.86 34.79 -21.75
N LEU A 8 -25.21 35.43 -20.62
CA LEU A 8 -24.70 35.06 -19.30
C LEU A 8 -25.02 33.60 -18.93
N ARG A 9 -26.25 33.14 -19.20
CA ARG A 9 -26.65 31.74 -18.94
C ARG A 9 -25.83 30.74 -19.76
N LEU A 10 -25.56 31.06 -21.02
CA LEU A 10 -24.76 30.20 -21.90
C LEU A 10 -23.29 30.14 -21.43
N THR A 11 -22.72 31.26 -20.98
CA THR A 11 -21.34 31.28 -20.46
C THR A 11 -21.22 30.45 -19.18
N VAL A 12 -22.18 30.56 -18.27
CA VAL A 12 -22.21 29.77 -17.02
C VAL A 12 -22.37 28.28 -17.34
N LEU A 13 -23.25 27.93 -18.29
CA LEU A 13 -23.44 26.54 -18.70
C LEU A 13 -22.17 25.96 -19.33
N ALA A 14 -21.48 26.74 -20.18
CA ALA A 14 -20.22 26.33 -20.81
C ALA A 14 -19.11 26.12 -19.77
N LEU A 15 -19.01 27.01 -18.76
CA LEU A 15 -18.06 26.87 -17.65
C LEU A 15 -18.36 25.62 -16.80
N LEU A 16 -19.63 25.37 -16.48
CA LEU A 16 -20.03 24.18 -15.73
C LEU A 16 -19.72 22.91 -16.51
N LEU A 17 -20.03 22.87 -17.81
CA LEU A 17 -19.74 21.71 -18.66
C LEU A 17 -18.22 21.48 -18.80
N GLY A 18 -17.45 22.56 -18.96
CA GLY A 18 -15.98 22.49 -18.99
C GLY A 18 -15.40 21.96 -17.68
N CYS A 19 -15.92 22.39 -16.53
CA CYS A 19 -15.50 21.90 -15.23
C CYS A 19 -15.83 20.41 -15.05
N LEU A 20 -17.03 19.99 -15.49
CA LEU A 20 -17.45 18.59 -15.45
C LEU A 20 -16.58 17.69 -16.34
N LEU A 21 -16.18 18.18 -17.52
CA LEU A 21 -15.25 17.47 -18.41
C LEU A 21 -13.85 17.34 -17.79
N LEU A 22 -13.34 18.39 -17.15
CA LEU A 22 -12.05 18.33 -16.45
C LEU A 22 -12.06 17.33 -15.29
N LEU A 23 -13.15 17.24 -14.55
CA LEU A 23 -13.33 16.24 -13.48
C LEU A 23 -13.44 14.81 -14.03
N ALA A 24 -14.08 14.62 -15.18
CA ALA A 24 -14.21 13.31 -15.82
C ALA A 24 -12.88 12.81 -16.44
N LEU A 25 -11.99 13.72 -16.79
CA LEU A 25 -10.65 13.43 -17.32
C LEU A 25 -9.58 13.38 -16.23
N ALA A 26 -9.93 13.68 -14.97
CA ALA A 26 -8.98 13.57 -13.88
C ALA A 26 -8.62 12.10 -13.69
N GLU A 27 -7.37 11.74 -13.96
CA GLU A 27 -6.85 10.43 -13.59
C GLU A 27 -7.00 10.25 -12.08
N PRO A 28 -7.39 9.05 -11.61
CA PRO A 28 -7.45 8.78 -10.19
C PRO A 28 -6.08 9.11 -9.60
N ALA A 29 -6.06 9.87 -8.50
CA ALA A 29 -4.82 10.20 -7.82
C ALA A 29 -4.19 8.90 -7.30
N LEU A 30 -3.25 8.34 -8.06
CA LEU A 30 -2.37 7.26 -7.65
C LEU A 30 -1.36 7.84 -6.65
N ALA A 31 -1.84 8.17 -5.46
CA ALA A 31 -1.00 8.75 -4.44
C ALA A 31 -0.01 7.68 -3.94
N SER A 32 1.29 7.92 -4.14
CA SER A 32 2.42 7.26 -3.46
C SER A 32 2.92 5.88 -3.95
N ILE A 33 2.54 5.38 -5.12
CA ILE A 33 3.30 4.27 -5.73
C ILE A 33 4.57 4.82 -6.37
N HIS A 34 5.73 4.39 -5.87
CA HIS A 34 7.02 4.81 -6.38
C HIS A 34 7.81 3.61 -6.91
N THR A 35 8.39 3.77 -8.11
CA THR A 35 9.32 2.80 -8.69
C THR A 35 10.75 3.21 -8.36
N TYR A 36 11.50 2.33 -7.71
CA TYR A 36 12.92 2.52 -7.41
C TYR A 36 13.77 1.49 -8.16
N HIS A 37 14.76 1.99 -8.89
CA HIS A 37 15.87 1.17 -9.39
C HIS A 37 16.98 1.23 -8.32
N GLU A 38 17.05 0.22 -7.46
CA GLU A 38 17.97 0.25 -6.31
C GLU A 38 19.43 0.00 -6.73
N GLN A 39 19.61 -0.83 -7.76
CA GLN A 39 20.90 -1.19 -8.39
C GLN A 39 20.64 -1.57 -9.87
N PRO A 40 21.67 -1.65 -10.75
CA PRO A 40 21.49 -2.18 -12.09
C PRO A 40 20.84 -3.57 -12.04
N GLY A 41 19.76 -3.77 -12.80
CA GLY A 41 19.01 -5.04 -12.84
C GLY A 41 18.07 -5.28 -11.65
N GLN A 42 17.81 -4.28 -10.79
CA GLN A 42 16.88 -4.41 -9.67
C GLN A 42 15.78 -3.37 -9.74
N THR A 43 14.53 -3.85 -9.68
CA THR A 43 13.33 -3.02 -9.73
C THR A 43 12.48 -3.29 -8.50
N THR A 44 12.16 -2.24 -7.75
CA THR A 44 11.25 -2.31 -6.60
C THR A 44 10.10 -1.33 -6.76
N TYR A 45 8.87 -1.85 -6.78
CA TYR A 45 7.65 -1.06 -6.69
C TYR A 45 7.22 -0.98 -5.22
N ARG A 46 6.87 0.21 -4.73
CA ARG A 46 6.45 0.35 -3.32
C ARG A 46 5.32 1.36 -3.12
N SER A 47 4.47 1.07 -2.13
CA SER A 47 3.55 2.02 -1.49
C SER A 47 3.93 2.15 -0.02
N ARG A 48 4.00 3.38 0.49
CA ARG A 48 4.31 3.67 1.88
C ARG A 48 3.20 4.50 2.50
N GLN A 49 2.67 4.01 3.61
CA GLN A 49 1.55 4.59 4.32
C GLN A 49 1.89 4.79 5.80
N SER A 50 1.29 5.81 6.41
CA SER A 50 1.35 6.05 7.85
C SER A 50 0.03 5.61 8.47
N LEU A 51 0.07 4.54 9.25
CA LEU A 51 -1.08 4.01 9.99
C LEU A 51 -0.99 4.42 11.47
N ARG A 52 -2.11 4.36 12.16
CA ARG A 52 -2.18 4.54 13.62
C ARG A 52 -2.66 3.25 14.26
N ASP A 53 -2.09 2.92 15.40
CA ASP A 53 -2.58 1.80 16.21
C ASP A 53 -3.71 2.23 17.16
N GLN A 54 -4.23 1.27 17.92
CA GLN A 54 -5.30 1.52 18.89
C GLN A 54 -4.92 2.48 20.03
N ASN A 55 -3.63 2.76 20.22
CA ASN A 55 -3.09 3.69 21.21
C ASN A 55 -2.67 5.03 20.59
N ASP A 56 -3.07 5.29 19.34
CA ASP A 56 -2.71 6.48 18.55
C ASP A 56 -1.20 6.62 18.25
N LEU A 57 -0.43 5.52 18.35
CA LEU A 57 0.97 5.52 17.95
C LEU A 57 1.09 5.36 16.45
N ALA A 58 2.02 6.10 15.86
CA ALA A 58 2.27 6.04 14.42
C ALA A 58 3.07 4.78 14.05
N TRP A 59 2.65 4.15 12.96
CA TRP A 59 3.30 3.02 12.32
C TRP A 59 3.52 3.33 10.84
N GLN A 60 4.71 3.05 10.32
CA GLN A 60 4.94 3.09 8.88
C GLN A 60 4.72 1.71 8.29
N ALA A 61 3.77 1.59 7.36
CA ALA A 61 3.53 0.38 6.59
C ALA A 61 4.03 0.58 5.16
N THR A 62 5.00 -0.23 4.73
CA THR A 62 5.50 -0.20 3.36
C THR A 62 5.23 -1.56 2.71
N VAL A 63 4.37 -1.59 1.70
CA VAL A 63 4.23 -2.74 0.80
C VAL A 63 5.17 -2.53 -0.37
N PHE A 64 5.97 -3.54 -0.68
CA PHE A 64 6.87 -3.49 -1.81
C PHE A 64 6.97 -4.83 -2.53
N LYS A 65 7.10 -4.75 -3.86
CA LYS A 65 7.26 -5.88 -4.77
C LYS A 65 8.60 -5.74 -5.47
N ARG A 66 9.43 -6.78 -5.41
CA ARG A 66 10.84 -6.71 -5.83
C ARG A 66 11.17 -7.71 -6.93
N TYR A 67 11.96 -7.25 -7.89
CA TYR A 67 12.55 -8.04 -8.95
C TYR A 67 14.08 -7.91 -8.91
N ILE A 68 14.76 -9.03 -9.16
CA ILE A 68 16.21 -9.09 -9.36
C ILE A 68 16.42 -9.81 -10.69
N GLU A 69 17.08 -9.14 -11.64
CA GLU A 69 17.34 -9.66 -12.99
C GLU A 69 16.06 -10.18 -13.68
N GLY A 70 14.95 -9.44 -13.59
CA GLY A 70 13.66 -9.86 -14.17
C GLY A 70 12.89 -10.88 -13.32
N THR A 71 13.50 -11.45 -12.29
CA THR A 71 12.90 -12.51 -11.47
C THR A 71 12.24 -11.94 -10.23
N LEU A 72 10.94 -12.21 -10.06
CA LEU A 72 10.17 -11.84 -8.88
C LEU A 72 10.76 -12.50 -7.62
N GLN A 73 11.15 -11.68 -6.65
CA GLN A 73 11.64 -12.14 -5.35
C GLN A 73 10.54 -12.23 -4.29
N GLY A 74 9.37 -11.65 -4.56
CA GLY A 74 8.19 -11.67 -3.69
C GLY A 74 7.60 -10.29 -3.41
N THR A 75 6.49 -10.30 -2.69
CA THR A 75 5.77 -9.10 -2.22
C THR A 75 5.75 -9.08 -0.71
N TYR A 76 6.30 -8.02 -0.13
CA TYR A 76 6.58 -7.92 1.28
C TYR A 76 5.86 -6.73 1.90
N LEU A 77 5.41 -6.89 3.14
CA LEU A 77 4.96 -5.83 4.02
C LEU A 77 6.02 -5.59 5.09
N ARG A 78 6.58 -4.37 5.12
CA ARG A 78 7.46 -3.91 6.20
C ARG A 78 6.72 -2.96 7.11
N LEU A 79 6.71 -3.27 8.40
CA LEU A 79 6.09 -2.47 9.45
C LEU A 79 7.18 -1.88 10.34
N VAL A 80 7.19 -0.55 10.48
CA VAL A 80 8.07 0.16 11.41
C VAL A 80 7.20 0.73 12.52
N GLY A 81 7.38 0.21 13.73
CA GLY A 81 6.68 0.66 14.92
C GLY A 81 7.28 1.91 15.54
N PHE A 82 6.48 2.61 16.35
CA PHE A 82 6.94 3.80 17.07
C PHE A 82 8.16 3.46 17.97
N PRO A 83 9.26 4.22 17.92
CA PRO A 83 10.46 3.93 18.70
C PRO A 83 10.19 3.71 20.18
N GLY A 84 10.70 2.62 20.74
CA GLY A 84 10.57 2.25 22.15
C GLY A 84 9.23 1.65 22.57
N ARG A 85 8.17 1.70 21.75
CA ARG A 85 6.85 1.11 22.06
C ARG A 85 6.36 0.10 21.02
N GLY A 86 6.70 0.28 19.75
CA GLY A 86 6.37 -0.63 18.66
C GLY A 86 7.46 -1.67 18.41
N ILE A 87 7.99 -2.27 19.47
CA ILE A 87 9.00 -3.33 19.37
C ILE A 87 8.29 -4.63 18.96
N THR A 88 8.63 -5.17 17.80
CA THR A 88 7.96 -6.32 17.20
C THR A 88 8.58 -7.64 17.68
N ASP A 89 7.75 -8.67 17.76
CA ASP A 89 8.19 -10.04 18.03
C ASP A 89 8.36 -10.81 16.71
N HIS A 90 9.61 -10.98 16.26
CA HIS A 90 9.94 -11.61 14.97
C HIS A 90 9.72 -13.14 14.96
N ASN A 91 9.40 -13.75 16.10
CA ASN A 91 9.11 -15.18 16.20
C ASN A 91 7.62 -15.50 16.03
N ARG A 92 6.78 -14.47 15.84
CA ARG A 92 5.34 -14.62 15.75
C ARG A 92 4.83 -14.07 14.43
N ASP A 93 3.82 -14.76 13.91
CA ASP A 93 3.17 -14.38 12.66
C ASP A 93 2.33 -13.12 12.85
N LEU A 94 2.24 -12.34 11.77
CA LEU A 94 1.29 -11.26 11.65
C LEU A 94 -0.08 -11.85 11.31
N ALA A 95 -1.09 -11.55 12.12
CA ALA A 95 -2.46 -11.87 11.73
C ALA A 95 -3.05 -10.72 10.89
N ILE A 96 -3.59 -11.04 9.73
CA ILE A 96 -4.35 -10.11 8.89
C ILE A 96 -5.78 -10.60 8.79
N GLU A 97 -6.74 -9.71 9.02
CA GLU A 97 -8.17 -10.04 9.04
C GLU A 97 -8.95 -9.06 8.15
N THR A 98 -9.97 -9.57 7.47
CA THR A 98 -11.04 -8.76 6.91
C THR A 98 -12.20 -8.71 7.89
N GLY A 99 -12.97 -7.62 7.90
CA GLY A 99 -14.18 -7.53 8.73
C GLY A 99 -15.28 -8.56 8.40
N THR A 100 -15.10 -9.37 7.33
CA THR A 100 -16.13 -10.27 6.80
C THR A 100 -15.86 -11.76 6.99
N SER A 101 -14.67 -12.17 7.47
CA SER A 101 -14.31 -13.53 8.00
C SER A 101 -12.92 -14.02 7.54
N ALA A 102 -12.36 -13.49 6.45
CA ALA A 102 -11.06 -13.95 5.97
C ALA A 102 -9.96 -13.57 6.97
N GLN A 103 -9.11 -14.54 7.29
CA GLN A 103 -7.99 -14.38 8.21
C GLN A 103 -6.77 -15.12 7.66
N TRP A 104 -5.63 -14.45 7.67
CA TRP A 104 -4.34 -15.02 7.30
C TRP A 104 -3.38 -14.93 8.49
N GLN A 105 -2.58 -15.98 8.67
CA GLN A 105 -1.37 -15.93 9.49
C GLN A 105 -0.20 -15.78 8.54
N VAL A 106 0.51 -14.67 8.66
CA VAL A 106 1.54 -14.28 7.71
C VAL A 106 2.89 -14.41 8.40
N PRO A 107 3.75 -15.34 7.97
CA PRO A 107 5.01 -15.58 8.64
C PRO A 107 5.95 -14.40 8.48
N HIS A 108 6.75 -14.17 9.53
CA HIS A 108 7.88 -13.25 9.43
C HIS A 108 8.86 -13.76 8.37
N GLN A 109 9.13 -12.95 7.35
CA GLN A 109 10.00 -13.32 6.24
C GLN A 109 10.77 -12.10 5.73
N LEU A 110 12.09 -12.21 5.75
CA LEU A 110 12.97 -11.23 5.14
C LEU A 110 13.08 -11.48 3.64
N ASP A 111 13.20 -10.39 2.89
CA ASP A 111 13.54 -10.47 1.47
C ASP A 111 15.02 -10.85 1.33
N PRO A 112 15.44 -11.42 0.18
CA PRO A 112 16.80 -11.95 0.00
C PRO A 112 17.95 -10.97 0.28
N GLN A 113 17.70 -9.66 0.21
CA GLN A 113 18.74 -8.63 0.42
C GLN A 113 18.79 -8.12 1.87
N THR A 114 17.76 -8.39 2.67
CA THR A 114 17.69 -7.94 4.06
C THR A 114 18.33 -8.98 4.97
N GLN A 115 19.54 -8.68 5.46
CA GLN A 115 20.26 -9.58 6.36
C GLN A 115 19.72 -9.55 7.80
N ALA A 116 19.34 -8.37 8.30
CA ALA A 116 18.78 -8.18 9.62
C ALA A 116 17.92 -6.91 9.67
N LEU A 117 16.96 -6.88 10.58
CA LEU A 117 16.12 -5.72 10.84
C LEU A 117 16.25 -5.27 12.31
N PRO A 118 16.17 -3.96 12.60
CA PRO A 118 16.04 -3.48 13.97
C PRO A 118 14.79 -4.04 14.64
N ASP A 119 14.78 -4.12 15.97
CA ASP A 119 13.66 -4.70 16.73
C ASP A 119 12.31 -3.95 16.57
N SER A 120 12.33 -2.71 16.11
CA SER A 120 11.11 -1.94 15.81
C SER A 120 10.61 -2.13 14.38
N VAL A 121 11.23 -3.04 13.62
CA VAL A 121 10.94 -3.27 12.21
C VAL A 121 10.72 -4.76 11.98
N ALA A 122 9.50 -5.11 11.56
CA ALA A 122 9.17 -6.47 11.13
C ALA A 122 8.84 -6.50 9.65
N GLN A 123 9.09 -7.64 9.01
CA GLN A 123 8.75 -7.88 7.61
C GLN A 123 8.07 -9.22 7.42
N TYR A 124 7.06 -9.23 6.54
CA TYR A 124 6.20 -10.38 6.28
C TYR A 124 5.98 -10.54 4.78
N SER A 125 5.91 -11.79 4.27
CA SER A 125 5.52 -12.05 2.88
C SER A 125 4.00 -12.05 2.77
N ILE A 126 3.43 -11.10 2.02
CA ILE A 126 1.97 -10.92 1.93
C ILE A 126 1.39 -11.35 0.58
N ASP A 127 2.15 -12.09 -0.23
CA ASP A 127 1.72 -12.56 -1.56
C ASP A 127 0.39 -13.31 -1.49
N ALA A 128 0.23 -14.26 -0.56
CA ALA A 128 -1.01 -15.02 -0.39
C ALA A 128 -2.20 -14.12 -0.02
N VAL A 129 -1.98 -13.11 0.83
CA VAL A 129 -3.02 -12.17 1.26
C VAL A 129 -3.51 -11.35 0.07
N LEU A 130 -2.58 -10.78 -0.70
CA LEU A 130 -2.95 -9.94 -1.85
C LEU A 130 -3.50 -10.75 -3.03
N ALA A 131 -3.06 -12.02 -3.20
CA ALA A 131 -3.62 -12.93 -4.20
C ALA A 131 -5.09 -13.28 -3.93
N ASP A 132 -5.46 -13.48 -2.66
CA ASP A 132 -6.82 -13.86 -2.27
C ASP A 132 -7.81 -12.68 -2.26
N LEU A 133 -7.31 -11.44 -2.23
CA LEU A 133 -8.13 -10.24 -2.18
C LEU A 133 -8.76 -9.91 -3.54
N GLN A 134 -10.08 -10.00 -3.61
CA GLN A 134 -10.85 -9.70 -4.83
C GLN A 134 -11.14 -8.20 -5.03
N ARG A 135 -11.10 -7.41 -3.96
CA ARG A 135 -11.44 -5.98 -3.97
C ARG A 135 -10.77 -5.26 -2.78
N PRO A 136 -10.56 -3.93 -2.85
CA PRO A 136 -9.89 -3.17 -1.79
C PRO A 136 -10.79 -2.93 -0.58
N ILE A 137 -10.98 -3.97 0.26
CA ILE A 137 -11.69 -3.86 1.54
C ILE A 137 -10.73 -3.50 2.68
N PRO A 138 -11.22 -2.93 3.80
CA PRO A 138 -10.37 -2.64 4.94
C PRO A 138 -9.71 -3.90 5.49
N LEU A 139 -8.42 -3.81 5.84
CA LEU A 139 -7.65 -4.87 6.49
C LEU A 139 -7.29 -4.45 7.91
N THR A 140 -7.49 -5.35 8.86
CA THR A 140 -6.96 -5.22 10.22
C THR A 140 -5.68 -6.04 10.33
N LEU A 141 -4.59 -5.38 10.72
CA LEU A 141 -3.28 -6.01 10.93
C LEU A 141 -3.02 -6.09 12.43
N ARG A 142 -2.82 -7.29 12.98
CA ARG A 142 -2.47 -7.52 14.39
C ARG A 142 -1.00 -7.87 14.49
N VAL A 143 -0.18 -6.85 14.75
CA VAL A 143 1.27 -6.98 14.82
C VAL A 143 1.66 -7.48 16.21
N PRO A 144 2.35 -8.62 16.34
CA PRO A 144 2.81 -9.12 17.62
C PRO A 144 3.93 -8.24 18.18
N LEU A 145 3.80 -7.84 19.45
CA LEU A 145 4.77 -7.00 20.15
C LEU A 145 5.60 -7.81 21.15
N ARG A 146 6.87 -7.44 21.29
CA ARG A 146 7.77 -7.99 22.30
C ARG A 146 7.23 -7.60 23.70
N GLY A 147 6.86 -8.58 24.51
CA GLY A 147 6.21 -8.37 25.81
C GLY A 147 4.78 -8.90 25.91
N GLY A 148 4.24 -9.53 24.86
CA GLY A 148 3.02 -10.35 24.95
C GLY A 148 1.71 -9.65 24.53
N GLY A 149 1.78 -8.53 23.80
CA GLY A 149 0.62 -7.82 23.27
C GLY A 149 0.57 -7.78 21.73
N THR A 150 -0.43 -7.09 21.19
CA THR A 150 -0.55 -6.83 19.75
C THR A 150 -0.87 -5.36 19.47
N ALA A 151 -0.19 -4.75 18.50
CA ALA A 151 -0.64 -3.50 17.90
C ALA A 151 -1.68 -3.81 16.82
N GLN A 152 -2.83 -3.14 16.87
CA GLN A 152 -3.90 -3.28 15.90
C GLN A 152 -3.88 -2.07 14.96
N LEU A 153 -3.55 -2.31 13.70
CA LEU A 153 -3.54 -1.30 12.64
C LEU A 153 -4.72 -1.54 11.71
N VAL A 154 -5.29 -0.47 11.17
CA VAL A 154 -6.34 -0.57 10.14
C VAL A 154 -5.84 0.07 8.86
N ALA A 155 -5.69 -0.73 7.81
CA ALA A 155 -5.50 -0.24 6.45
C ALA A 155 -6.87 0.04 5.85
N ALA A 156 -7.14 1.31 5.54
CA ALA A 156 -8.37 1.74 4.90
C ALA A 156 -8.45 1.22 3.43
N PRO A 157 -9.64 1.17 2.81
CA PRO A 157 -9.82 0.72 1.43
C PRO A 157 -8.83 1.32 0.43
N TYR A 158 -8.60 2.63 0.47
CA TYR A 158 -7.67 3.31 -0.45
C TYR A 158 -6.22 2.85 -0.27
N VAL A 159 -5.80 2.52 0.97
CA VAL A 159 -4.47 1.97 1.24
C VAL A 159 -4.34 0.57 0.64
N VAL A 160 -5.37 -0.25 0.81
CA VAL A 160 -5.40 -1.62 0.28
C VAL A 160 -5.46 -1.62 -1.24
N GLU A 161 -6.13 -0.64 -1.85
CA GLU A 161 -6.12 -0.40 -3.29
C GLU A 161 -4.71 -0.14 -3.82
N GLU A 162 -3.94 0.74 -3.17
CA GLU A 162 -2.54 0.96 -3.54
C GLU A 162 -1.70 -0.32 -3.39
N TRP A 163 -1.94 -1.11 -2.34
CA TRP A 163 -1.21 -2.37 -2.15
C TRP A 163 -1.53 -3.39 -3.25
N LEU A 164 -2.79 -3.48 -3.67
CA LEU A 164 -3.21 -4.30 -4.82
C LEU A 164 -2.60 -3.79 -6.13
N GLN A 165 -2.48 -2.48 -6.32
CA GLN A 165 -1.81 -1.89 -7.48
C GLN A 165 -0.32 -2.24 -7.50
N VAL A 166 0.39 -2.14 -6.37
CA VAL A 166 1.79 -2.62 -6.25
C VAL A 166 1.89 -4.10 -6.57
N TYR A 167 0.95 -4.91 -6.07
CA TYR A 167 0.90 -6.35 -6.35
C TYR A 167 0.65 -6.66 -7.83
N ALA A 168 -0.13 -5.84 -8.52
CA ALA A 168 -0.37 -5.96 -9.95
C ALA A 168 0.83 -5.52 -10.83
N MET A 169 1.79 -4.77 -10.28
CA MET A 169 2.98 -4.36 -11.04
C MET A 169 3.78 -5.57 -11.50
N ALA A 170 4.01 -5.66 -12.81
CA ALA A 170 4.96 -6.57 -13.43
C ALA A 170 6.15 -5.76 -13.93
N GLU A 171 7.37 -6.26 -13.73
CA GLU A 171 8.52 -5.70 -14.43
C GLU A 171 8.29 -5.94 -15.93
N ALA A 172 8.29 -4.86 -16.72
CA ALA A 172 8.28 -5.01 -18.17
C ALA A 172 9.61 -5.68 -18.54
N VAL A 173 9.54 -6.94 -18.94
CA VAL A 173 10.69 -7.60 -19.56
C VAL A 173 11.05 -6.75 -20.77
N SER A 174 12.16 -6.03 -20.69
CA SER A 174 12.77 -5.42 -21.86
C SER A 174 13.15 -6.57 -22.79
N MET A 175 12.24 -6.93 -23.70
CA MET A 175 12.60 -7.67 -24.90
C MET A 175 13.49 -6.73 -25.72
N ALA A 176 14.78 -6.73 -25.41
CA ALA A 176 15.81 -6.14 -26.23
C ALA A 176 16.78 -7.27 -26.56
N ASP A 177 16.54 -7.84 -27.75
CA ASP A 177 17.44 -8.51 -28.71
C ASP A 177 18.56 -9.43 -28.19
#